data_AF-A0A7J5ZBA0-F1
#
_entry.id   AF-A0A7J5ZBA0-F1
#
_cell.length_a   1.000
_cell.length_b   1.000
_cell.length_c   1.000
_cell.angle_alpha   90.00
_cell.angle_beta   90.00
_cell.angle_gamma   90.00
#
_symmetry.space_group_name_H-M   'P 1'
#
loop_
_entity.id
_entity.type
_entity.pdbx_description
1 polymer ?
#
loop_
_entity_poly.entity_id
_entity_poly.type
_entity_poly.pdbx_seq_one_letter_code
_entity_poly.pdbx_strand_id
1 'polypeptide(L)'
;MTAEEPHRNRKQTLQRQLEGKLEPGPSDHHGGHQERAVRLVREEKLTPNYDIRAAGNKNRQKFLCEVRVDSFSYIGMGNSSNKKDAQTNAARDFVNFLVRSGEMSAAEVPAPGVSATITR
;
A
#
# COMPACT_ATOMS: atom_id res chain seq x y z
N MET A 1 -42.65 21.77 37.35
CA MET A 1 -41.81 20.57 37.50
C MET A 1 -41.63 19.97 36.12
N THR A 2 -40.56 20.34 35.44
CA THR A 2 -40.32 19.98 34.03
C THR A 2 -38.99 19.27 33.91
N ALA A 3 -38.99 18.05 33.38
CA ALA A 3 -37.99 17.59 32.43
C ALA A 3 -38.46 16.29 31.79
N GLU A 4 -38.74 16.40 30.50
CA GLU A 4 -39.07 15.37 29.51
C GLU A 4 -38.01 14.26 29.40
N GLU A 5 -38.46 13.07 29.02
CA GLU A 5 -37.66 11.88 28.68
C GLU A 5 -36.66 12.12 27.53
N PRO A 6 -35.50 11.43 27.53
CA PRO A 6 -34.76 11.17 26.31
C PRO A 6 -34.91 9.70 25.90
N HIS A 7 -35.77 9.48 24.91
CA HIS A 7 -35.80 8.29 24.06
C HIS A 7 -34.42 8.07 23.38
N ARG A 8 -33.50 7.36 24.06
CA ARG A 8 -32.16 7.08 23.51
C ARG A 8 -32.14 5.73 22.77
N ASN A 9 -32.66 5.79 21.56
CA ASN A 9 -32.24 5.08 20.34
C ASN A 9 -31.57 3.69 20.52
N ARG A 10 -32.36 2.62 20.46
CA ARG A 10 -31.91 1.19 20.41
C ARG A 10 -30.93 0.88 19.26
N LYS A 11 -30.77 1.79 18.28
CA LYS A 11 -29.78 1.68 17.20
C LYS A 11 -28.34 1.81 17.68
N GLN A 12 -28.08 2.42 18.84
CA GLN A 12 -26.72 2.66 19.30
C GLN A 12 -26.07 1.42 19.96
N THR A 13 -26.89 0.49 20.46
CA THR A 13 -26.38 -0.71 21.18
C THR A 13 -25.94 -1.83 20.23
N LEU A 14 -26.57 -1.96 19.06
CA LEU A 14 -26.18 -2.97 18.06
C LEU A 14 -24.90 -2.61 17.28
N GLN A 15 -24.57 -1.31 17.20
CA GLN A 15 -23.34 -0.86 16.55
C GLN A 15 -22.09 -1.33 17.34
N ARG A 16 -22.16 -1.35 18.68
CA ARG A 16 -21.05 -1.77 19.54
C ARG A 16 -20.79 -3.28 19.54
N GLN A 17 -21.73 -4.11 19.09
CA GLN A 17 -21.54 -5.57 19.05
C GLN A 17 -20.92 -6.06 17.72
N LEU A 18 -20.94 -5.24 16.67
CA LEU A 18 -20.27 -5.56 15.40
C LEU A 18 -18.82 -5.07 15.34
N GLU A 19 -18.42 -4.15 16.23
CA GLU A 19 -17.05 -3.62 16.31
C GLU A 19 -16.08 -4.54 17.10
N GLY A 20 -16.57 -5.66 17.63
CA GLY A 20 -15.84 -6.45 18.63
C GLY A 20 -15.19 -7.76 18.17
N LYS A 21 -14.87 -7.97 16.87
CA LYS A 21 -14.06 -9.14 16.40
C LYS A 21 -13.29 -8.91 15.08
N LEU A 22 -12.58 -7.80 14.95
CA LEU A 22 -11.35 -7.81 14.16
C LEU A 22 -10.20 -7.51 15.11
N GLU A 23 -9.70 -8.57 15.73
CA GLU A 23 -8.35 -8.53 16.31
C GLU A 23 -7.40 -8.12 15.17
N PRO A 24 -6.62 -7.02 15.32
CA PRO A 24 -5.56 -6.74 14.38
C PRO A 24 -4.56 -7.90 14.49
N GLY A 25 -4.51 -8.75 13.46
CA GLY A 25 -3.41 -9.68 13.28
C GLY A 25 -2.09 -8.90 13.32
N PRO A 26 -0.96 -9.53 13.69
CA PRO A 26 0.30 -8.85 13.98
C PRO A 26 0.74 -8.02 12.76
N SER A 27 0.41 -6.74 12.80
CA SER A 27 0.72 -5.77 11.77
C SER A 27 1.50 -4.66 12.45
N ASP A 28 2.82 -4.85 12.56
CA ASP A 28 3.84 -3.81 12.82
C ASP A 28 5.19 -4.57 12.82
N HIS A 29 6.11 -4.46 11.87
CA HIS A 29 6.80 -3.26 11.41
C HIS A 29 7.37 -3.41 9.98
N HIS A 30 6.53 -3.45 8.94
CA HIS A 30 7.03 -3.51 7.54
C HIS A 30 6.98 -2.18 6.78
N GLY A 31 6.47 -1.10 7.38
CA GLY A 31 6.22 0.17 6.69
C GLY A 31 7.44 1.10 6.51
N GLY A 32 8.52 0.94 7.29
CA GLY A 32 9.64 1.89 7.31
C GLY A 32 10.66 1.74 6.18
N HIS A 33 10.76 0.55 5.56
CA HIS A 33 11.81 0.25 4.58
C HIS A 33 11.36 0.34 3.12
N GLN A 34 10.04 0.36 2.89
CA GLN A 34 9.43 0.41 1.55
C GLN A 34 9.43 1.83 0.96
N GLU A 35 9.51 2.85 1.82
CA GLU A 35 9.53 4.27 1.44
C GLU A 35 10.77 4.65 0.60
N ARG A 36 11.87 3.89 0.69
CA ARG A 36 13.13 4.21 0.01
C ARG A 36 13.17 3.85 -1.47
N ALA A 37 12.50 2.77 -1.91
CA ALA A 37 12.38 2.47 -3.34
C ALA A 37 11.58 3.55 -4.07
N VAL A 38 10.52 4.05 -3.41
CA VAL A 38 9.74 5.19 -3.89
C VAL A 38 10.61 6.45 -3.96
N ARG A 39 11.53 6.63 -3.00
CA ARG A 39 12.48 7.74 -3.01
C ARG A 39 13.47 7.61 -4.19
N LEU A 40 14.02 6.44 -4.47
CA LEU A 40 14.91 6.25 -5.63
C LEU A 40 14.25 6.62 -6.94
N VAL A 41 13.01 6.17 -7.18
CA VAL A 41 12.26 6.52 -8.40
C VAL A 41 11.91 8.00 -8.46
N ARG A 42 11.80 8.69 -7.33
CA ARG A 42 11.53 10.14 -7.24
C ARG A 42 12.79 11.02 -7.22
N GLU A 43 13.93 10.47 -6.83
CA GLU A 43 15.19 11.19 -6.57
C GLU A 43 16.19 10.99 -7.70
N GLU A 44 16.15 9.84 -8.38
CA GLU A 44 16.67 9.77 -9.73
C GLU A 44 15.95 10.82 -10.57
N LYS A 45 16.68 11.50 -11.47
CA LYS A 45 16.14 12.57 -12.34
C LYS A 45 15.08 12.08 -13.35
N LEU A 46 14.57 10.88 -13.13
CA LEU A 46 13.45 10.28 -13.81
C LEU A 46 12.18 10.99 -13.34
N THR A 47 11.30 11.32 -14.27
CA THR A 47 10.00 11.91 -14.00
C THR A 47 8.94 10.81 -14.00
N PRO A 48 8.69 10.12 -12.87
CA PRO A 48 7.71 9.04 -12.83
C PRO A 48 6.29 9.59 -12.93
N ASN A 49 5.54 9.07 -13.90
CA ASN A 49 4.12 9.32 -14.06
C ASN A 49 3.33 8.15 -13.46
N TYR A 50 2.58 8.43 -12.39
CA TYR A 50 1.75 7.46 -11.70
C TYR A 50 0.29 7.59 -12.15
N ASP A 51 -0.29 6.52 -12.70
CA ASP A 51 -1.73 6.40 -12.93
C ASP A 51 -2.34 5.46 -11.87
N ILE A 52 -3.40 5.89 -11.18
CA ILE A 52 -4.08 5.09 -10.16
C ILE A 52 -5.54 4.87 -10.55
N ARG A 53 -5.94 3.60 -10.62
CA ARG A 53 -7.30 3.19 -10.97
C ARG A 53 -7.92 2.37 -9.84
N ALA A 54 -9.14 2.72 -9.46
CA ALA A 54 -9.94 1.94 -8.53
C ALA A 54 -10.56 0.74 -9.26
N ALA A 55 -10.50 -0.45 -8.67
CA ALA A 55 -11.14 -1.66 -9.17
C ALA A 55 -11.78 -2.48 -8.05
N GLY A 56 -12.73 -3.33 -8.41
CA GLY A 56 -13.51 -4.12 -7.46
C GLY A 56 -14.71 -3.36 -6.90
N ASN A 57 -15.45 -4.02 -6.01
CA ASN A 57 -16.65 -3.46 -5.37
C ASN A 57 -16.35 -2.93 -3.96
N LYS A 58 -17.35 -2.32 -3.30
CA LYS A 58 -17.20 -1.74 -1.94
C LYS A 58 -16.57 -2.68 -0.90
N ASN A 59 -16.80 -3.98 -1.01
CA ASN A 59 -16.34 -4.97 -0.02
C ASN A 59 -14.96 -5.56 -0.37
N ARG A 60 -14.47 -5.34 -1.59
CA ARG A 60 -13.17 -5.82 -2.09
C ARG A 60 -12.51 -4.78 -2.99
N GLN A 61 -12.55 -3.53 -2.55
CA GLN A 61 -11.94 -2.42 -3.29
C GLN A 61 -10.43 -2.65 -3.36
N LYS A 62 -9.90 -2.51 -4.56
CA LYS A 62 -8.47 -2.48 -4.84
C LYS A 62 -8.13 -1.21 -5.61
N PHE A 63 -6.89 -0.79 -5.50
CA PHE A 63 -6.28 0.23 -6.31
C PHE A 63 -5.17 -0.42 -7.11
N LEU A 64 -5.24 -0.27 -8.43
CA LEU A 64 -4.18 -0.59 -9.35
C LEU A 64 -3.42 0.70 -9.60
N CYS A 65 -2.11 0.61 -9.66
CA CYS A 65 -1.24 1.71 -9.96
C CYS A 65 -0.24 1.28 -11.03
N GLU A 66 -0.08 2.13 -12.03
CA GLU A 66 0.95 2.02 -13.05
C GLU A 66 1.95 3.15 -12.83
N VAL A 67 3.25 2.88 -13.00
CA VAL A 67 4.28 3.91 -13.07
C VAL A 67 5.00 3.84 -14.41
N ARG A 68 5.10 4.99 -15.08
CA ARG A 68 5.79 5.15 -16.36
C ARG A 68 6.90 6.16 -16.20
N VAL A 69 8.01 5.94 -16.89
CA VAL A 69 9.14 6.87 -16.95
C VAL A 69 9.50 7.04 -18.41
N ASP A 70 9.55 8.27 -18.91
CA ASP A 70 9.64 8.55 -20.35
C ASP A 70 10.86 7.90 -21.04
N SER A 71 11.96 7.71 -20.30
CA SER A 71 13.18 7.05 -20.80
C SER A 71 13.07 5.52 -20.91
N PHE A 72 11.97 4.92 -20.43
CA PHE A 72 11.80 3.47 -20.36
C PHE A 72 10.46 3.05 -20.98
N SER A 73 10.48 2.02 -21.82
CA SER A 73 9.25 1.42 -22.36
C SER A 73 8.55 0.48 -21.37
N TYR A 74 9.17 0.19 -20.23
CA TYR A 74 8.58 -0.63 -19.17
C TYR A 74 7.57 0.18 -18.34
N ILE A 75 6.48 -0.47 -17.95
CA ILE A 75 5.46 0.09 -17.05
C ILE A 75 5.50 -0.72 -15.76
N GLY A 76 5.84 -0.06 -14.66
CA GLY A 76 5.83 -0.70 -13.34
C GLY A 76 4.40 -0.87 -12.86
N MET A 77 4.06 -2.06 -12.37
CA MET A 77 2.70 -2.42 -11.99
C MET A 77 2.59 -2.68 -10.49
N GLY A 78 1.57 -2.11 -9.86
CA GLY A 78 1.30 -2.28 -8.43
C GLY A 78 -0.18 -2.38 -8.11
N ASN A 79 -0.54 -3.19 -7.12
CA ASN A 79 -1.90 -3.26 -6.61
C ASN A 79 -1.93 -3.33 -5.08
N SER A 80 -2.95 -2.74 -4.46
CA SER A 80 -3.19 -2.86 -3.03
C SER A 80 -4.65 -2.52 -2.67
N SER A 81 -5.03 -2.65 -1.39
CA SER A 81 -6.30 -2.15 -0.84
C SER A 81 -6.32 -0.64 -0.61
N ASN A 82 -5.17 0.04 -0.68
CA ASN A 82 -5.07 1.50 -0.60
C ASN A 82 -4.13 2.07 -1.68
N LYS A 83 -4.24 3.38 -1.94
CA LYS A 83 -3.51 4.05 -3.03
C LYS A 83 -2.00 4.15 -2.76
N LYS A 84 -1.59 4.44 -1.52
CA LYS A 84 -0.17 4.63 -1.15
C LYS A 84 0.62 3.34 -1.40
N ASP A 85 0.06 2.21 -0.98
CA ASP A 85 0.70 0.92 -1.12
C ASP A 85 0.68 0.45 -2.58
N ALA A 86 -0.38 0.74 -3.34
CA ALA A 86 -0.42 0.46 -4.77
C ALA A 86 0.70 1.20 -5.52
N GLN A 87 0.94 2.48 -5.21
CA GLN A 87 2.06 3.26 -5.75
C GLN A 87 3.41 2.68 -5.35
N THR A 88 3.56 2.31 -4.07
CA THR A 88 4.79 1.71 -3.54
C THR A 88 5.12 0.40 -4.25
N ASN A 89 4.10 -0.42 -4.49
CA ASN A 89 4.24 -1.67 -5.23
C ASN A 89 4.62 -1.43 -6.69
N ALA A 90 4.02 -0.43 -7.35
CA ALA A 90 4.35 -0.09 -8.74
C ALA A 90 5.78 0.42 -8.87
N ALA A 91 6.22 1.29 -7.95
CA ALA A 91 7.60 1.77 -7.89
C ALA A 91 8.59 0.62 -7.65
N ARG A 92 8.25 -0.32 -6.76
CA ARG A 92 9.09 -1.48 -6.47
C ARG A 92 9.23 -2.39 -7.70
N ASP A 93 8.14 -2.63 -8.41
CA ASP A 93 8.16 -3.39 -9.65
C ASP A 93 9.06 -2.73 -10.70
N PHE A 94 8.96 -1.40 -10.85
CA PHE A 94 9.83 -0.64 -11.74
C PHE A 94 11.32 -0.71 -11.34
N VAL A 95 11.65 -0.58 -10.06
CA VAL A 95 13.03 -0.74 -9.55
C VAL A 95 13.55 -2.15 -9.82
N ASN A 96 12.73 -3.18 -9.63
CA ASN A 96 13.12 -4.56 -9.96
C ASN A 96 13.39 -4.72 -11.46
N PHE A 97 12.63 -4.04 -12.33
CA PHE A 97 12.92 -3.99 -13.76
C PHE A 97 14.28 -3.36 -14.02
N LEU A 98 14.59 -2.20 -13.44
CA LEU A 98 15.89 -1.52 -13.61
C LEU A 98 17.07 -2.42 -13.22
N VAL A 99 16.94 -3.17 -12.12
CA VAL A 99 17.97 -4.14 -11.71
C VAL A 99 18.11 -5.27 -12.74
N ARG A 100 17.00 -5.80 -13.23
CA ARG A 100 17.00 -6.91 -14.19
C ARG A 100 17.49 -6.50 -15.58
N SER A 101 17.28 -5.26 -15.98
CA SER A 101 17.77 -4.70 -17.24
C SER A 101 19.23 -4.26 -17.16
N GLY A 102 19.83 -4.22 -15.96
CA GLY A 102 21.20 -3.77 -15.73
C GLY A 102 21.36 -2.25 -15.63
N GLU A 103 20.25 -1.52 -15.54
CA GLU A 103 20.22 -0.05 -15.43
C GLU A 103 20.42 0.43 -13.98
N MET A 104 20.25 -0.46 -13.01
CA MET A 104 20.48 -0.21 -11.58
C MET A 104 21.20 -1.39 -10.94
N SER A 105 22.12 -1.13 -10.01
CA SER A 105 22.75 -2.21 -9.25
C SER A 105 21.82 -2.74 -8.16
N ALA A 106 21.75 -4.06 -7.98
CA ALA A 106 21.00 -4.66 -6.87
C ALA A 106 21.48 -4.18 -5.49
N ALA A 107 22.73 -3.72 -5.38
CA ALA A 107 23.28 -3.14 -4.15
C ALA A 107 22.71 -1.75 -3.82
N GLU A 108 22.21 -1.03 -4.82
CA GLU A 108 21.58 0.28 -4.66
C GLU A 108 20.12 0.16 -4.25
N VAL A 109 19.50 -0.99 -4.51
CA VAL A 109 18.16 -1.30 -4.06
C VAL A 109 18.20 -1.72 -2.59
N PRO A 110 17.51 -1.00 -1.69
CA PRO A 110 17.44 -1.39 -0.29
C PRO A 110 16.87 -2.80 -0.16
N ALA A 111 17.60 -3.70 0.49
CA ALA A 111 17.17 -5.07 0.68
C ALA A 111 15.80 -5.10 1.38
N PRO A 112 14.80 -5.83 0.86
CA PRO A 112 13.62 -6.11 1.65
C PRO A 112 14.09 -6.90 2.87
N GLY A 113 13.86 -6.38 4.07
CA GLY A 113 14.25 -7.07 5.30
C GLY A 113 13.66 -8.47 5.32
N VAL A 114 14.46 -9.47 4.97
CA VAL A 114 14.07 -10.88 5.02
C VAL A 114 14.13 -11.28 6.49
N SER A 115 13.06 -11.05 7.24
CA SER A 115 12.84 -11.77 8.48
C SER A 115 12.31 -13.16 8.11
N ALA A 116 13.21 -14.01 7.62
CA ALA A 116 12.92 -15.42 7.40
C ALA A 116 12.95 -16.14 8.75
N THR A 117 11.87 -16.06 9.52
CA THR A 117 11.62 -17.04 10.58
C THR A 117 10.97 -18.27 9.96
N ILE A 118 11.79 -19.20 9.49
CA ILE A 118 11.37 -20.59 9.30
C ILE A 118 11.75 -21.31 10.60
N THR A 119 10.78 -21.45 11.50
CA THR A 119 10.89 -22.42 12.60
C THR A 119 10.12 -23.67 12.17
N ARG A 120 10.84 -24.79 12.08
CA ARG A 120 10.28 -26.13 11.85
C ARG A 120 9.49 -26.63 13.06
#